data_AF-A0A5B8K324-F1
#
_entry.id   AF-A0A5B8K324-F1
#
_cell.length_a   1.000
_cell.length_b   1.000
_cell.length_c   1.000
_cell.angle_alpha   90.00
_cell.angle_beta   90.00
_cell.angle_gamma   90.00
#
_symmetry.space_group_name_H-M   'P 1'
#
loop_
_entity.id
_entity.type
_entity.pdbx_description
1 polymer ?
#
loop_
_entity_poly.entity_id
_entity_poly.type
_entity_poly.pdbx_seq_one_letter_code
_entity_poly.pdbx_strand_id
1 'polypeptide(L)'
;MSAGDLSAALWQERRQLELLLFRLETQRLHVAAGNTQWLTFTASEVESVLDRLRFEALARNVESAGVAAEWGLPAQATLVELIAAAPPGSWPTVLQEHLDGLRELLSRLGDTARASEEMLQSLQLPAGAGDPAGMLEQLTMAGNVERALAITRRATAPLMAQYLGDDANSH
;
A
#
# COMPACT_ATOMS: atom_id res chain seq x y z
N MET A 1 -21.37 13.27 -13.82
CA MET A 1 -20.56 12.10 -14.26
C MET A 1 -19.44 11.79 -13.29
N SER A 2 -18.93 12.77 -12.53
CA SER A 2 -17.72 12.62 -11.72
C SER A 2 -17.80 11.57 -10.58
N ALA A 3 -18.96 11.40 -9.92
CA ALA A 3 -19.05 10.47 -8.78
C ALA A 3 -18.91 8.98 -9.17
N GLY A 4 -19.33 8.62 -10.39
CA GLY A 4 -19.14 7.28 -10.92
C GLY A 4 -17.69 6.99 -11.25
N ASP A 5 -17.00 7.95 -11.86
CA ASP A 5 -15.58 7.86 -12.20
C ASP A 5 -14.71 7.82 -10.93
N LEU A 6 -15.05 8.62 -9.90
CA LEU A 6 -14.42 8.52 -8.57
C LEU A 6 -14.64 7.13 -7.94
N SER A 7 -15.86 6.60 -7.97
CA SER A 7 -16.13 5.25 -7.44
C SER A 7 -15.32 4.18 -8.19
N ALA A 8 -15.15 4.31 -9.50
CA ALA A 8 -14.32 3.40 -10.29
C ALA A 8 -12.84 3.52 -9.91
N ALA A 9 -12.33 4.74 -9.73
CA ALA A 9 -10.95 4.98 -9.28
C ALA A 9 -10.69 4.41 -7.88
N LEU A 10 -11.61 4.61 -6.92
CA LEU A 10 -11.52 4.06 -5.56
C LEU A 10 -11.53 2.53 -5.57
N TRP A 11 -12.39 1.91 -6.39
CA TRP A 11 -12.42 0.47 -6.55
C TRP A 11 -11.09 -0.06 -7.11
N GLN A 12 -10.53 0.59 -8.12
CA GLN A 12 -9.27 0.20 -8.73
C GLN A 12 -8.10 0.36 -7.76
N GLU A 13 -8.08 1.41 -6.95
CA GLU A 13 -7.09 1.59 -5.88
C GLU A 13 -7.19 0.48 -4.82
N ARG A 14 -8.39 0.15 -4.35
CA ARG A 14 -8.62 -0.98 -3.43
C ARG A 14 -8.07 -2.30 -3.99
N ARG A 15 -8.30 -2.57 -5.27
CA ARG A 15 -7.79 -3.76 -5.95
C ARG A 15 -6.26 -3.80 -5.98
N GLN A 16 -5.59 -2.67 -6.16
CA GLN A 16 -4.13 -2.62 -6.08
C GLN A 16 -3.63 -2.78 -4.64
N LEU A 17 -4.32 -2.24 -3.64
CA LEU A 17 -3.99 -2.45 -2.22
C LEU A 17 -4.16 -3.92 -1.80
N GLU A 18 -5.23 -4.59 -2.26
CA GLU A 18 -5.42 -6.04 -2.07
C GLU A 18 -4.27 -6.85 -2.68
N LEU A 19 -3.84 -6.48 -3.89
CA LEU A 19 -2.70 -7.12 -4.53
C LEU A 19 -1.40 -6.87 -3.74
N LEU A 20 -1.20 -5.65 -3.22
CA LEU A 20 -0.04 -5.32 -2.40
C LEU A 20 -0.01 -6.17 -1.12
N LEU A 21 -1.14 -6.29 -0.43
CA LEU A 21 -1.30 -7.15 0.74
C LEU A 21 -0.91 -8.60 0.40
N PHE A 22 -1.45 -9.14 -0.70
CA PHE A 22 -1.11 -10.49 -1.17
C PHE A 22 0.38 -10.67 -1.44
N ARG A 23 1.05 -9.67 -2.05
CA ARG A 23 2.50 -9.74 -2.33
C ARG A 23 3.34 -9.69 -1.07
N LEU A 24 2.97 -8.87 -0.09
CA LEU A 24 3.63 -8.84 1.21
C LEU A 24 3.44 -10.16 1.97
N GLU A 25 2.23 -10.71 2.00
CA GLU A 25 1.97 -12.03 2.59
C GLU A 25 2.79 -13.13 1.91
N THR A 26 2.89 -13.10 0.59
CA THR A 26 3.69 -14.04 -0.19
C THR A 26 5.18 -13.92 0.13
N GLN A 27 5.73 -12.70 0.20
CA GLN A 27 7.11 -12.47 0.63
C GLN A 27 7.33 -13.08 2.02
N ARG A 28 6.45 -12.80 2.96
CA ARG A 28 6.54 -13.31 4.33
C ARG A 28 6.49 -14.84 4.37
N LEU A 29 5.66 -15.48 3.56
CA LEU A 29 5.61 -16.95 3.45
C LEU A 29 6.93 -17.52 2.93
N HIS A 30 7.56 -16.89 1.94
CA HIS A 30 8.88 -17.31 1.46
C HIS A 30 9.96 -17.16 2.53
N VAL A 31 9.96 -16.03 3.25
CA VAL A 31 10.89 -15.79 4.36
C VAL A 31 10.71 -16.81 5.48
N ALA A 32 9.47 -17.05 5.92
CA ALA A 32 9.15 -18.00 6.97
C ALA A 32 9.54 -19.45 6.60
N ALA A 33 9.48 -19.80 5.32
CA ALA A 33 9.91 -21.09 4.80
C ALA A 33 11.43 -21.20 4.56
N GLY A 34 12.21 -20.16 4.86
CA GLY A 34 13.66 -20.12 4.63
C GLY A 34 14.05 -19.98 3.15
N ASN A 35 13.09 -19.67 2.26
CA ASN A 35 13.32 -19.57 0.83
C ASN A 35 13.86 -18.17 0.43
N THR A 36 14.97 -17.78 1.04
CA THR A 36 15.56 -16.44 0.89
C THR A 36 16.07 -16.15 -0.52
N GLN A 37 16.32 -17.17 -1.35
CA GLN A 37 16.65 -17.02 -2.76
C GLN A 37 15.54 -16.34 -3.60
N TRP A 38 14.29 -16.37 -3.13
CA TRP A 38 13.16 -15.70 -3.80
C TRP A 38 12.94 -14.25 -3.35
N LEU A 39 13.72 -13.75 -2.38
CA LEU A 39 13.53 -12.41 -1.82
C LEU A 39 13.63 -11.32 -2.89
N THR A 40 14.58 -11.41 -3.82
CA THR A 40 14.72 -10.42 -4.90
C THR A 40 13.47 -10.35 -5.77
N PHE A 41 12.86 -11.51 -6.08
CA PHE A 41 11.66 -11.57 -6.89
C PHE A 41 10.45 -11.00 -6.15
N THR A 42 10.22 -11.48 -4.92
CA THR A 42 9.07 -11.02 -4.12
C THR A 42 9.16 -9.53 -3.79
N ALA A 43 10.36 -9.01 -3.49
CA ALA A 43 10.58 -7.58 -3.30
C ALA A 43 10.29 -6.77 -4.58
N SER A 44 10.72 -7.26 -5.75
CA SER A 44 10.44 -6.61 -7.03
C SER A 44 8.95 -6.60 -7.39
N GLU A 45 8.22 -7.66 -7.03
CA GLU A 45 6.76 -7.71 -7.20
C GLU A 45 6.05 -6.69 -6.31
N VAL A 46 6.46 -6.55 -5.05
CA VAL A 46 5.92 -5.51 -4.14
C VAL A 46 6.21 -4.12 -4.71
N GLU A 47 7.44 -3.86 -5.16
CA GLU A 47 7.82 -2.58 -5.77
C GLU A 47 6.99 -2.24 -7.02
N SER A 48 6.75 -3.21 -7.90
CA SER A 48 5.90 -3.03 -9.08
C SER A 48 4.47 -2.62 -8.73
N VAL A 49 3.88 -3.21 -7.68
CA VAL A 49 2.55 -2.83 -7.19
C VAL A 49 2.56 -1.43 -6.58
N LEU A 50 3.60 -1.07 -5.82
CA LEU A 50 3.76 0.27 -5.25
C LEU A 50 3.87 1.33 -6.36
N ASP A 51 4.61 1.07 -7.43
CA ASP A 51 4.71 2.00 -8.56
C ASP A 51 3.37 2.16 -9.27
N ARG A 52 2.59 1.09 -9.42
CA ARG A 52 1.23 1.17 -9.97
C ARG A 52 0.27 1.95 -9.09
N LEU A 53 0.32 1.76 -7.77
CA LEU A 53 -0.48 2.51 -6.81
C LEU A 53 -0.29 4.02 -6.92
N ARG A 54 0.91 4.49 -7.30
CA ARG A 54 1.15 5.93 -7.51
C ARG A 54 0.28 6.48 -8.66
N PHE A 55 0.08 5.72 -9.72
CA PHE A 55 -0.78 6.12 -10.82
C PHE A 55 -2.26 6.07 -10.43
N GLU A 56 -2.68 5.05 -9.70
CA GLU A 56 -4.07 4.96 -9.22
C GLU A 56 -4.41 6.11 -8.25
N ALA A 57 -3.48 6.47 -7.36
CA ALA A 57 -3.64 7.60 -6.45
C ALA A 57 -3.74 8.95 -7.20
N LEU A 58 -2.97 9.13 -8.28
CA LEU A 58 -3.08 10.32 -9.13
C LEU A 58 -4.43 10.37 -9.85
N ALA A 59 -4.90 9.24 -10.41
CA ALA A 59 -6.21 9.16 -11.05
C ALA A 59 -7.33 9.48 -10.06
N ARG A 60 -7.32 8.86 -8.88
CA ARG A 60 -8.26 9.18 -7.80
C ARG A 60 -8.26 10.65 -7.43
N ASN A 61 -7.09 11.28 -7.30
CA ASN A 61 -7.02 12.70 -6.94
C ASN A 61 -7.69 13.59 -8.00
N VAL A 62 -7.56 13.26 -9.28
CA VAL A 62 -8.23 13.98 -10.37
C VAL A 62 -9.75 13.81 -10.27
N GLU A 63 -10.23 12.58 -10.12
CA GLU A 63 -11.67 12.32 -10.02
C GLU A 63 -12.28 12.93 -8.76
N SER A 64 -11.57 12.85 -7.63
CA SER A 64 -11.98 13.42 -6.35
C SER A 64 -12.11 14.95 -6.43
N ALA A 65 -11.13 15.63 -7.05
CA ALA A 65 -11.21 17.07 -7.26
C ALA A 65 -12.37 17.46 -8.19
N GLY A 66 -12.66 16.63 -9.20
CA GLY A 66 -13.82 16.81 -10.08
C GLY A 66 -15.15 16.71 -9.32
N VAL A 67 -15.29 15.70 -8.46
CA VAL A 67 -16.47 15.54 -7.59
C VAL A 67 -16.57 16.69 -6.59
N ALA A 68 -15.47 17.08 -5.95
CA ALA A 68 -15.43 18.19 -5.01
C ALA A 68 -15.93 19.49 -5.67
N ALA A 69 -15.43 19.80 -6.87
CA ALA A 69 -15.87 20.97 -7.63
C ALA A 69 -17.37 20.89 -8.00
N GLU A 70 -17.86 19.72 -8.42
CA GLU A 70 -19.28 19.50 -8.73
C GLU A 70 -20.18 19.70 -7.50
N TRP A 71 -19.69 19.36 -6.30
CA TRP A 71 -20.42 19.47 -5.04
C TRP A 71 -20.11 20.75 -4.24
N GLY A 72 -19.33 21.68 -4.79
CA GLY A 72 -19.04 22.97 -4.17
C GLY A 72 -18.04 22.93 -3.01
N LEU A 73 -17.20 21.89 -2.97
CA LEU A 73 -16.13 21.72 -1.99
C LEU A 73 -14.75 22.15 -2.55
N PRO A 74 -13.75 22.38 -1.69
CA PRO A 74 -12.36 22.57 -2.11
C PRO A 74 -11.82 21.35 -2.85
N ALA A 75 -10.93 21.55 -3.83
CA ALA A 75 -10.36 20.46 -4.64
C ALA A 75 -9.60 19.39 -3.80
N GLN A 76 -9.12 19.78 -2.62
CA GLN A 76 -8.43 18.94 -1.65
C GLN A 76 -9.37 18.32 -0.60
N ALA A 77 -10.68 18.34 -0.82
CA ALA A 77 -11.64 17.73 0.09
C ALA A 77 -11.34 16.24 0.30
N THR A 78 -11.39 15.83 1.57
CA THR A 78 -11.22 14.44 1.99
C THR A 78 -12.42 13.60 1.58
N LEU A 79 -12.25 12.28 1.53
CA LEU A 79 -13.35 11.36 1.24
C LEU A 79 -14.50 11.49 2.25
N VAL A 80 -14.20 11.76 3.53
CA VAL A 80 -15.21 12.03 4.57
C VAL A 80 -16.00 13.29 4.27
N GLU A 81 -15.34 14.38 3.86
CA GLU A 81 -16.01 15.62 3.47
C GLU A 81 -16.86 15.44 2.21
N LEU A 82 -16.36 14.67 1.22
CA LEU A 82 -17.13 14.31 0.04
C LEU A 82 -18.39 13.52 0.39
N ILE A 83 -18.29 12.51 1.27
CA ILE A 83 -19.45 11.74 1.75
C ILE A 83 -20.48 12.66 2.42
N ALA A 84 -20.03 13.60 3.26
CA ALA A 84 -20.91 14.52 3.97
C ALA A 84 -21.62 15.52 3.05
N ALA A 85 -20.97 15.95 1.96
CA ALA A 85 -21.55 16.87 0.98
C ALA A 85 -22.29 16.18 -0.16
N ALA A 86 -22.25 14.84 -0.23
CA ALA A 86 -22.85 14.08 -1.31
C ALA A 86 -24.37 14.37 -1.42
N PRO A 87 -24.88 14.66 -2.63
CA PRO A 87 -26.30 14.90 -2.84
C PRO A 87 -27.17 13.69 -2.43
N PRO A 88 -28.47 13.90 -2.12
CA PRO A 88 -29.38 12.81 -1.82
C PRO A 88 -29.41 11.75 -2.94
N GLY A 89 -29.19 10.49 -2.59
CA GLY A 89 -29.09 9.40 -3.55
C GLY A 89 -28.26 8.23 -3.01
N SER A 90 -27.70 7.43 -3.90
CA SER A 90 -26.88 6.25 -3.54
C SER A 90 -25.43 6.59 -3.20
N TRP A 91 -24.92 7.73 -3.67
CA TRP A 91 -23.49 8.09 -3.54
C TRP A 91 -22.97 8.19 -2.10
N PRO A 92 -23.71 8.74 -1.11
CA PRO A 92 -23.24 8.73 0.27
C PRO A 92 -22.91 7.31 0.76
N THR A 93 -23.80 6.35 0.49
CA THR A 93 -23.61 4.93 0.87
C THR A 93 -22.45 4.30 0.11
N VAL A 94 -22.38 4.47 -1.22
CA VAL A 94 -21.32 3.88 -2.05
C VAL A 94 -19.93 4.40 -1.65
N LEU A 95 -19.80 5.70 -1.41
CA LEU A 95 -18.54 6.29 -0.99
C LEU A 95 -18.16 5.87 0.45
N GLN A 96 -19.16 5.69 1.33
CA GLN A 96 -18.93 5.15 2.67
C GLN A 96 -18.40 3.71 2.62
N GLU A 97 -18.98 2.84 1.78
CA GLU A 97 -18.48 1.47 1.58
C GLU A 97 -17.04 1.43 1.06
N HIS A 98 -16.65 2.41 0.23
CA HIS A 98 -15.26 2.59 -0.19
C HIS A 98 -14.35 3.02 0.96
N LEU A 99 -14.76 4.01 1.74
CA LEU A 99 -14.01 4.50 2.90
C LEU A 99 -13.74 3.37 3.90
N ASP A 100 -14.77 2.60 4.25
CA ASP A 100 -14.66 1.50 5.21
C ASP A 100 -13.71 0.41 4.70
N GLY A 101 -13.86 0.01 3.43
CA GLY A 101 -12.99 -0.99 2.83
C GLY A 101 -11.54 -0.54 2.66
N LEU A 102 -11.31 0.74 2.36
CA LEU A 102 -9.97 1.32 2.30
C LEU A 102 -9.31 1.31 3.68
N ARG A 103 -10.03 1.71 4.73
CA ARG A 103 -9.54 1.68 6.11
C ARG A 103 -9.18 0.27 6.56
N GLU A 104 -10.04 -0.71 6.27
CA GLU A 104 -9.76 -2.11 6.60
C GLU A 104 -8.49 -2.61 5.88
N LEU A 105 -8.37 -2.35 4.58
CA LEU A 105 -7.21 -2.77 3.78
C LEU A 105 -5.92 -2.12 4.28
N LEU A 106 -5.93 -0.82 4.56
CA LEU A 106 -4.75 -0.10 5.04
C LEU A 106 -4.33 -0.57 6.44
N SER A 107 -5.28 -0.86 7.33
CA SER A 107 -4.97 -1.45 8.64
C SER A 107 -4.28 -2.80 8.48
N ARG A 108 -4.84 -3.70 7.67
CA ARG A 108 -4.25 -5.03 7.40
C ARG A 108 -2.87 -4.92 6.75
N LEU A 109 -2.71 -4.00 5.81
CA LEU A 109 -1.44 -3.73 5.15
C LEU A 109 -0.38 -3.29 6.16
N GLY A 110 -0.74 -2.36 7.05
CA GLY A 110 0.14 -1.86 8.11
C GLY A 110 0.63 -2.97 9.04
N ASP A 111 -0.28 -3.86 9.46
CA ASP A 111 0.07 -5.00 10.31
C ASP A 111 0.94 -6.03 9.58
N THR A 112 0.60 -6.37 8.34
CA THR A 112 1.38 -7.31 7.52
C THR A 112 2.77 -6.78 7.20
N ALA A 113 2.90 -5.51 6.88
CA ALA A 113 4.19 -4.89 6.59
C ALA A 113 5.08 -4.84 7.84
N ARG A 114 4.52 -4.50 9.01
CA ARG A 114 5.24 -4.54 10.30
C ARG A 114 5.75 -5.94 10.61
N ALA A 115 4.89 -6.94 10.52
CA ALA A 115 5.27 -8.34 10.75
C ALA A 115 6.32 -8.84 9.72
N SER A 116 6.23 -8.38 8.47
CA SER A 116 7.21 -8.71 7.44
C SER A 116 8.56 -8.06 7.71
N GLU A 117 8.57 -6.80 8.15
CA GLU A 117 9.78 -6.09 8.57
C GLU A 117 10.47 -6.79 9.74
N GLU A 118 9.73 -7.12 10.80
CA GLU A 118 10.26 -7.86 11.96
C GLU A 118 10.89 -9.20 11.54
N MET A 119 10.22 -9.93 10.64
CA MET A 119 10.72 -11.21 10.15
C MET A 119 12.00 -11.05 9.33
N LEU A 120 12.06 -10.07 8.44
CA LEU A 120 13.25 -9.75 7.64
C LEU A 120 14.43 -9.31 8.51
N GLN A 121 14.19 -8.54 9.58
CA GLN A 121 15.22 -8.13 10.54
C GLN A 121 15.76 -9.30 11.36
N SER A 122 14.91 -10.29 11.66
CA SER A 122 15.27 -11.49 12.42
C SER A 122 16.03 -12.55 11.60
N LEU A 123 16.14 -12.38 10.28
CA LEU A 123 16.82 -13.34 9.41
C LEU A 123 18.30 -13.46 9.79
N GLN A 124 18.69 -14.67 10.20
CA GLN A 124 20.10 -15.02 10.33
C GLN A 124 20.68 -15.23 8.93
N LEU A 125 21.60 -14.36 8.53
CA LEU A 125 22.36 -14.55 7.30
C LEU A 125 23.29 -15.76 7.51
N PRO A 126 23.35 -16.70 6.55
CA PRO A 126 24.30 -17.80 6.62
C PRO A 126 25.72 -17.23 6.77
N ALA A 127 26.50 -17.82 7.67
CA ALA A 127 27.91 -17.49 7.78
C ALA A 127 28.58 -17.80 6.43
N GLY A 128 29.25 -16.81 5.83
CA GLY A 128 30.01 -17.05 4.61
C GLY A 128 30.96 -18.22 4.81
N ALA A 129 31.00 -19.15 3.85
CA ALA A 129 32.14 -20.05 3.75
C ALA A 129 33.40 -19.18 3.78
N GLY A 130 34.44 -19.57 4.52
CA GLY A 130 35.67 -18.76 4.72
C GLY A 130 36.48 -18.51 3.44
N ASP A 131 35.87 -18.62 2.26
CA ASP A 131 36.40 -18.37 0.94
C ASP A 131 35.72 -17.14 0.28
N PRO A 132 36.28 -16.62 -0.84
CA PRO A 132 35.73 -15.44 -1.50
C PRO A 132 34.32 -15.64 -2.09
N ALA A 133 33.95 -16.86 -2.46
CA ALA A 133 32.65 -17.14 -3.08
C ALA A 133 31.53 -17.05 -2.04
N GLY A 134 31.74 -17.68 -0.86
CA GLY A 134 30.82 -17.59 0.27
C GLY A 134 30.65 -16.15 0.78
N MET A 135 31.72 -15.34 0.75
CA MET A 135 31.62 -13.92 1.08
C MET A 135 30.74 -13.14 0.09
N LEU A 136 30.84 -13.41 -1.21
CA LEU A 136 29.99 -12.77 -2.23
C LEU A 136 28.52 -13.17 -2.11
N GLU A 137 28.25 -14.45 -1.82
CA GLU A 137 26.89 -14.94 -1.56
C GLU A 137 26.28 -14.27 -0.32
N GLN A 138 27.06 -14.15 0.76
CA GLN A 138 26.63 -13.47 1.98
C GLN A 138 26.31 -11.99 1.73
N LEU A 139 27.16 -11.27 0.98
CA LEU A 139 26.92 -9.87 0.63
C LEU A 139 25.70 -9.69 -0.27
N THR A 140 25.50 -10.60 -1.23
CA THR A 140 24.32 -10.58 -2.10
C THR A 140 23.05 -10.78 -1.30
N MET A 141 23.05 -11.73 -0.37
CA MET A 141 21.90 -11.98 0.51
C MET A 141 21.61 -10.79 1.42
N ALA A 142 22.63 -10.20 2.05
CA ALA A 142 22.47 -9.00 2.87
C ALA A 142 21.83 -7.85 2.08
N GLY A 143 22.33 -7.57 0.87
CA GLY A 143 21.75 -6.54 0.00
C GLY A 143 20.31 -6.84 -0.42
N ASN A 144 19.96 -8.11 -0.65
CA ASN A 144 18.58 -8.51 -0.95
C ASN A 144 17.64 -8.27 0.23
N VAL A 145 18.08 -8.57 1.47
CA VAL A 145 17.31 -8.30 2.69
C VAL A 145 17.13 -6.81 2.91
N GLU A 146 18.19 -6.01 2.77
CA GLU A 146 18.11 -4.55 2.89
C GLU A 146 17.14 -3.93 1.87
N ARG A 147 17.20 -4.40 0.61
CA ARG A 147 16.25 -3.98 -0.43
C ARG A 147 14.81 -4.35 -0.05
N ALA A 148 14.57 -5.57 0.38
CA ALA A 148 13.24 -6.03 0.79
C ALA A 148 12.70 -5.18 1.95
N LEU A 149 13.53 -4.90 2.97
CA LEU A 149 13.18 -4.02 4.09
C LEU A 149 12.81 -2.62 3.63
N ALA A 150 13.61 -2.01 2.75
CA ALA A 150 13.34 -0.68 2.23
C ALA A 150 12.01 -0.62 1.46
N ILE A 151 11.70 -1.65 0.68
CA ILE A 151 10.44 -1.75 -0.07
C ILE A 151 9.24 -1.97 0.87
N THR A 152 9.36 -2.86 1.86
CA THR A 152 8.30 -3.11 2.85
C THR A 152 7.97 -1.85 3.65
N ARG A 153 8.96 -1.05 4.04
CA ARG A 153 8.75 0.25 4.70
C ARG A 153 8.05 1.28 3.81
N ARG A 154 8.22 1.20 2.49
CA ARG A 154 7.48 2.07 1.56
C ARG A 154 6.00 1.70 1.49
N ALA A 155 5.64 0.44 1.74
CA ALA A 155 4.24 0.01 1.75
C ALA A 155 3.43 0.60 2.92
N THR A 156 4.09 1.02 4.00
CA THR A 156 3.46 1.65 5.17
C THR A 156 3.53 3.17 5.16
N ALA A 157 4.06 3.78 4.11
CA ALA A 157 4.06 5.24 3.95
C ALA A 157 2.63 5.78 3.98
N PRO A 158 2.40 7.04 4.40
CA PRO A 158 1.07 7.63 4.52
C PRO A 158 0.49 7.95 3.14
N LEU A 159 0.23 6.92 2.33
CA LEU A 159 -0.21 7.05 0.94
C LEU A 159 -1.62 7.68 0.85
N MET A 160 -2.43 7.57 1.92
CA MET A 160 -3.85 7.92 1.86
C MET A 160 -4.42 8.58 3.13
N ALA A 161 -3.69 8.67 4.25
CA ALA A 161 -4.23 9.13 5.54
C ALA A 161 -4.89 10.52 5.46
N GLN A 162 -4.25 11.45 4.75
CA GLN A 162 -4.78 12.79 4.49
C GLN A 162 -6.09 12.74 3.69
N TYR A 163 -6.13 11.94 2.63
CA TYR A 163 -7.29 11.83 1.76
C TYR A 163 -8.49 11.18 2.46
N LEU A 164 -8.26 10.19 3.32
CA LEU A 164 -9.33 9.54 4.09
C LEU A 164 -9.89 10.42 5.21
N GLY A 165 -9.23 11.55 5.53
CA GLY A 165 -9.61 12.43 6.63
C GLY A 165 -9.17 11.93 8.00
N ASP A 166 -8.20 11.01 8.06
CA ASP A 166 -7.74 10.41 9.33
C ASP A 166 -6.82 11.37 10.12
N ASP A 167 -6.18 12.34 9.46
CA ASP A 167 -5.36 13.39 10.12
C ASP A 167 -6.21 14.46 10.85
N ALA A 168 -7.50 14.60 10.50
CA ALA A 168 -8.38 15.64 11.06
C ALA A 168 -8.78 15.40 12.54
N ASN A 169 -8.41 14.24 13.11
CA ASN A 169 -8.73 13.86 14.49
C ASN A 169 -7.50 13.81 15.42
N SER A 170 -6.33 14.33 15.00
CA SER A 170 -5.09 14.34 15.79
C SER A 170 -4.79 15.69 16.46
N HIS A 171 -5.82 16.44 16.87
CA HIS A 171 -5.68 17.63 17.71
C HIS A 171 -6.48 17.53 19.01
#